data_AF-A0A530C280-F1
#
_entry.id   AF-A0A530C280-F1
#
_cell.length_a   1.000
_cell.length_b   1.000
_cell.length_c   1.000
_cell.angle_alpha   90.00
_cell.angle_beta   90.00
_cell.angle_gamma   90.00
#
_symmetry.space_group_name_H-M   'P 1'
#
loop_
_entity.id
_entity.type
_entity.pdbx_description
1 polymer ?
#
loop_
_entity_poly.entity_id
_entity_poly.type
_entity_poly.pdbx_seq_one_letter_code
_entity_poly.pdbx_strand_id
1 'polypeptide(L)'
;MSSIKISTLNEAAETEKLLAALLVETVAGGGSVSFMHPLAQDAAEAFWRKSLAAAARGERVVLGAWDSEVLAGTVTLLLDFPPNQPHRAEIAKLMT
;
A
#
# COMPACT_ATOMS: atom_id res chain seq x y z
N MET A 1 -11.82 22.59 4.08
CA MET A 1 -11.39 21.24 4.49
C MET A 1 -11.16 20.47 3.20
N SER A 2 -9.95 19.99 2.94
CA SER A 2 -9.77 19.05 1.82
C SER A 2 -10.62 17.80 2.11
N SER A 3 -11.36 17.34 1.11
CA SER A 3 -12.20 16.14 1.22
C SER A 3 -11.34 14.94 0.82
N ILE A 4 -10.84 14.21 1.82
CA ILE A 4 -10.13 12.96 1.57
C ILE A 4 -11.12 11.91 1.07
N LYS A 5 -10.85 11.33 -0.10
CA LYS A 5 -11.62 10.22 -0.65
C LYS A 5 -10.83 8.92 -0.49
N ILE A 6 -11.47 7.89 0.08
CA ILE A 6 -10.86 6.57 0.21
C ILE A 6 -11.38 5.66 -0.91
N SER A 7 -10.49 4.95 -1.58
CA SER A 7 -10.85 3.94 -2.60
C SER A 7 -9.89 2.76 -2.60
N THR A 8 -10.35 1.62 -3.09
CA THR A 8 -9.50 0.46 -3.33
C THR A 8 -8.56 0.73 -4.50
N LEU A 9 -7.29 0.36 -4.32
CA LEU A 9 -6.25 0.41 -5.32
C LEU A 9 -6.11 -0.96 -5.97
N ASN A 10 -6.13 -0.98 -7.30
CA ASN A 10 -6.10 -2.21 -8.10
C ASN A 10 -4.73 -2.37 -8.79
N GLU A 11 -4.51 -3.53 -9.40
CA GLU A 11 -3.31 -3.79 -10.19
C GLU A 11 -3.28 -2.91 -11.45
N ALA A 12 -2.51 -1.83 -11.39
CA ALA A 12 -2.24 -0.92 -12.50
C ALA A 12 -0.82 -0.36 -12.37
N ALA A 13 -0.14 -0.18 -13.51
CA ALA A 13 1.24 0.31 -13.54
C ALA A 13 1.40 1.71 -12.91
N GLU A 14 0.38 2.57 -13.05
CA GLU A 14 0.40 3.90 -12.42
C GLU A 14 0.23 3.82 -10.89
N THR A 15 -0.67 2.96 -10.42
CA THR A 15 -0.87 2.70 -8.99
C THR A 15 0.40 2.16 -8.33
N GLU A 16 1.12 1.27 -9.00
CA GLU A 16 2.42 0.75 -8.55
C GLU A 16 3.42 1.90 -8.32
N LYS A 17 3.55 2.82 -9.28
CA LYS A 17 4.48 3.95 -9.20
C LYS A 17 4.12 4.91 -8.07
N LEU A 18 2.84 5.28 -7.95
CA LEU A 18 2.37 6.17 -6.89
C LEU A 18 2.64 5.60 -5.50
N LEU A 19 2.35 4.31 -5.31
CA LEU A 19 2.61 3.61 -4.04
C LEU A 19 4.11 3.46 -3.76
N ALA A 20 4.91 3.22 -4.80
CA ALA A 20 6.37 3.12 -4.66
C ALA A 20 6.99 4.45 -4.24
N ALA A 21 6.57 5.57 -4.85
CA ALA A 21 7.00 6.90 -4.46
C ALA A 21 6.66 7.19 -2.98
N LEU A 22 5.40 6.94 -2.59
CA LEU A 22 4.95 7.11 -1.20
C LEU A 22 5.77 6.26 -0.22
N LEU A 23 6.11 5.02 -0.59
CA LEU A 23 6.93 4.13 0.24
C LEU A 23 8.38 4.65 0.38
N VAL A 24 9.00 5.09 -0.72
CA VAL A 24 10.36 5.66 -0.70
C VAL A 24 10.40 6.93 0.15
N GLU A 25 9.42 7.82 -0.01
CA GLU A 25 9.29 9.05 0.78
C GLU A 25 9.08 8.73 2.26
N THR A 26 8.19 7.79 2.58
CA THR A 26 7.94 7.33 3.96
C THR A 26 9.22 6.81 4.60
N VAL A 27 10.00 5.98 3.90
CA VAL A 27 11.27 5.42 4.40
C VAL A 27 12.33 6.52 4.57
N ALA A 28 12.44 7.45 3.62
CA ALA A 28 13.34 8.59 3.72
C ALA A 28 12.98 9.52 4.90
N GLY A 29 11.68 9.63 5.22
CA GLY A 29 11.17 10.34 6.41
C GLY A 29 11.36 9.59 7.74
N GLY A 30 11.99 8.41 7.74
CA GLY A 30 12.22 7.60 8.94
C GLY A 30 11.03 6.70 9.34
N GLY A 31 10.04 6.54 8.45
CA GLY A 31 8.90 5.67 8.67
C GLY A 31 9.30 4.20 8.80
N SER A 32 8.90 3.57 9.92
CA SER A 32 9.18 2.15 10.19
C SER A 32 8.18 1.24 9.47
N VAL A 33 8.41 1.03 8.18
CA VAL A 33 7.54 0.21 7.31
C VAL A 33 8.26 -1.00 6.70
N SER A 34 9.13 -1.65 7.48
CA SER A 34 9.86 -2.89 7.09
C SER A 34 10.93 -2.71 6.00
N PHE A 35 11.33 -1.48 5.70
CA PHE A 35 12.39 -1.16 4.76
C PHE A 35 13.39 -0.21 5.42
N MET A 36 14.64 -0.23 4.96
CA MET A 36 15.71 0.63 5.45
C MET A 36 16.03 1.70 4.43
N HIS A 37 16.37 2.90 4.90
CA HIS A 37 16.92 3.94 4.06
C HIS A 37 18.40 3.64 3.72
N PRO A 38 18.85 3.84 2.47
CA PRO A 38 18.07 4.24 1.30
C PRO A 38 17.29 3.07 0.69
N LEU A 39 16.02 3.31 0.33
CA LEU A 39 15.20 2.37 -0.43
C LEU A 39 15.23 2.75 -1.92
N ALA A 40 15.65 1.81 -2.77
CA ALA A 40 15.65 2.01 -4.20
C ALA A 40 14.22 1.95 -4.78
N GLN A 41 13.96 2.79 -5.77
CA GLN A 41 12.64 2.91 -6.41
C GLN A 41 12.17 1.58 -7.03
N ASP A 42 13.07 0.85 -7.70
CA ASP A 42 12.80 -0.45 -8.31
C ASP A 42 12.40 -1.53 -7.28
N ALA A 43 13.01 -1.51 -6.11
CA ALA A 43 12.67 -2.39 -5.00
C ALA A 43 11.27 -2.06 -4.43
N ALA A 44 10.92 -0.78 -4.32
CA ALA A 44 9.60 -0.33 -3.91
C ALA A 44 8.51 -0.72 -4.92
N GLU A 45 8.77 -0.52 -6.21
CA GLU A 45 7.90 -0.94 -7.31
C GLU A 45 7.71 -2.46 -7.32
N ALA A 46 8.79 -3.24 -7.19
CA ALA A 46 8.72 -4.70 -7.12
C ALA A 46 7.89 -5.20 -5.92
N PHE A 47 7.97 -4.52 -4.76
CA PHE A 47 7.14 -4.82 -3.60
C PHE A 47 5.65 -4.56 -3.89
N TRP A 48 5.33 -3.41 -4.46
CA TRP A 48 3.94 -3.05 -4.74
C TRP A 48 3.32 -3.88 -5.86
N ARG A 49 4.09 -4.22 -6.90
CA ARG A 49 3.66 -5.17 -7.94
C ARG A 49 3.18 -6.48 -7.35
N LYS A 50 3.99 -7.08 -6.46
CA LYS A 50 3.64 -8.32 -5.76
C LYS A 50 2.41 -8.14 -4.86
N SER A 51 2.31 -7.00 -4.19
CA SER A 51 1.21 -6.69 -3.29
C SER A 51 -0.11 -6.49 -4.03
N LEU A 52 -0.11 -5.77 -5.15
CA LEU A 52 -1.30 -5.56 -5.98
C LEU A 52 -1.73 -6.85 -6.67
N ALA A 53 -0.79 -7.68 -7.12
CA ALA A 53 -1.12 -9.01 -7.64
C ALA A 53 -1.75 -9.93 -6.55
N ALA A 54 -1.29 -9.84 -5.30
CA ALA A 54 -1.92 -10.54 -4.17
C ALA A 54 -3.32 -9.98 -3.87
N ALA A 55 -3.51 -8.66 -4.03
CA ALA A 55 -4.83 -8.05 -3.90
C ALA A 55 -5.81 -8.54 -4.98
N ALA A 56 -5.34 -8.70 -6.22
CA ALA A 56 -6.12 -9.28 -7.31
C ALA A 56 -6.55 -10.74 -7.03
N ARG A 57 -5.81 -11.47 -6.19
CA ARG A 57 -6.18 -12.82 -5.71
C ARG A 57 -7.04 -12.83 -4.45
N GLY A 58 -7.36 -11.67 -3.87
CA GLY A 58 -8.14 -11.55 -2.64
C GLY A 58 -7.36 -11.84 -1.35
N GLU A 59 -6.04 -11.97 -1.42
CA GLU A 59 -5.18 -12.23 -0.25
C GLU A 59 -4.96 -10.99 0.62
N ARG A 60 -5.24 -9.80 0.06
CA ARG A 60 -5.19 -8.50 0.73
C ARG A 60 -6.08 -7.48 0.05
N VAL A 61 -6.33 -6.36 0.71
CA VAL A 61 -6.95 -5.16 0.14
C VAL A 61 -6.00 -3.98 0.32
N VAL A 62 -5.73 -3.23 -0.74
CA VAL A 62 -4.94 -2.00 -0.66
C VAL A 62 -5.89 -0.82 -0.84
N LEU A 63 -5.91 0.10 0.12
CA LEU A 63 -6.71 1.31 0.08
C LEU A 63 -5.79 2.52 -0.11
N GLY A 64 -6.24 3.47 -0.90
CA GLY A 64 -5.61 4.78 -1.09
C GLY A 64 -6.48 5.87 -0.49
N ALA A 65 -5.84 6.82 0.18
CA ALA A 65 -6.44 8.08 0.60
C ALA A 65 -6.04 9.16 -0.42
N TRP A 66 -7.03 9.77 -1.06
CA TRP A 66 -6.84 10.74 -2.13
C TRP A 66 -7.20 12.15 -1.65
N ASP A 67 -6.23 13.06 -1.74
CA ASP A 67 -6.47 14.51 -1.68
C ASP A 67 -6.52 15.02 -3.13
N SER A 68 -7.72 15.19 -3.65
CA SER A 68 -7.96 15.42 -5.09
C SER A 68 -7.38 14.26 -5.93
N GLU A 69 -6.38 14.52 -6.77
CA GLU A 69 -5.70 13.49 -7.59
C GLU A 69 -4.39 12.97 -6.94
N VAL A 70 -4.05 13.47 -5.76
CA VAL A 70 -2.82 13.10 -5.05
C VAL A 70 -3.10 11.94 -4.10
N LEU A 71 -2.34 10.86 -4.25
CA LEU A 71 -2.34 9.77 -3.28
C LEU A 71 -1.62 10.22 -2.00
N ALA A 72 -2.39 10.71 -1.04
CA ALA A 72 -1.91 11.28 0.22
C ALA A 72 -1.65 10.22 1.31
N GLY A 73 -1.98 8.95 1.04
CA GLY A 73 -1.72 7.87 1.96
C GLY A 73 -2.24 6.54 1.48
N THR A 74 -1.83 5.48 2.16
CA THR A 74 -2.30 4.12 1.89
C THR A 74 -2.44 3.31 3.18
N VAL A 75 -3.28 2.28 3.13
CA VAL A 75 -3.33 1.21 4.13
C VAL A 75 -3.62 -0.10 3.44
N THR A 76 -2.95 -1.17 3.86
CA THR A 76 -3.21 -2.54 3.42
C THR A 76 -3.91 -3.33 4.51
N LEU A 77 -4.95 -4.07 4.15
CA LEU A 77 -5.53 -5.12 4.98
C LEU A 77 -5.01 -6.47 4.47
N LEU A 78 -4.26 -7.21 5.27
CA LEU A 78 -3.92 -8.59 4.99
C LEU A 78 -5.14 -9.47 5.29
N LEU A 79 -5.45 -10.44 4.43
CA LEU A 79 -6.63 -11.30 4.53
C LEU A 79 -6.30 -12.80 4.47
N ASP A 80 -5.10 -13.17 3.99
CA ASP A 80 -4.64 -14.55 3.89
C ASP A 80 -4.29 -15.13 5.27
N PHE A 81 -5.31 -15.66 5.96
CA PHE A 81 -5.21 -16.28 7.27
C PHE A 81 -5.69 -17.73 7.27
N PRO A 82 -5.28 -18.54 8.27
CA PRO A 82 -5.73 -19.94 8.37
C PRO A 82 -7.26 -20.09 8.37
N PRO A 83 -7.80 -21.26 7.94
CA PRO A 83 -9.24 -21.47 7.77
C PRO A 83 -10.11 -21.21 9.01
N ASN A 84 -9.53 -21.23 10.22
CA ASN A 84 -10.23 -20.92 11.46
C ASN A 84 -10.28 -19.42 11.80
N GLN A 85 -9.83 -18.54 10.89
CA GLN A 85 -9.80 -17.09 11.05
C GLN A 85 -10.43 -16.34 9.84
N PRO A 86 -11.60 -16.76 9.32
CA PRO A 86 -12.16 -16.24 8.06
C PRO A 86 -12.64 -14.77 8.13
N HIS A 87 -12.72 -14.20 9.33
CA HIS A 87 -13.15 -12.82 9.58
C HIS A 87 -12.02 -11.95 10.15
N ARG A 88 -10.78 -12.43 10.08
CA ARG A 88 -9.61 -11.70 10.55
C ARG A 88 -9.01 -10.86 9.42
N ALA A 89 -8.54 -9.67 9.78
CA ALA A 89 -7.68 -8.85 8.96
C ALA A 89 -6.56 -8.25 9.82
N GLU A 90 -5.41 -7.97 9.23
CA GLU A 90 -4.34 -7.18 9.86
C GLU A 90 -4.05 -5.92 9.05
N ILE A 91 -3.84 -4.81 9.77
CA ILE A 91 -3.37 -3.56 9.16
C ILE A 91 -1.86 -3.68 8.90
N ALA A 92 -1.47 -3.41 7.66
CA ALA A 92 -0.09 -3.29 7.21
C ALA A 92 0.05 -2.05 6.32
N LYS A 93 1.29 -1.55 6.16
CA LYS A 93 1.61 -0.44 5.24
C LYS A 93 0.66 0.76 5.37
N LEU A 94 0.34 1.16 6.60
CA LEU A 94 -0.32 2.43 6.89
C LEU A 94 0.70 3.56 6.76
N MET A 95 0.60 4.38 5.72
CA MET A 95 1.58 5.40 5.34
C MET A 95 0.88 6.67 4.85
N THR A 96 1.54 7.81 5.02
CA THR A 96 1.09 9.16 4.63
C THR A 96 2.26 9.96 4.15
#